data_AF-A0AAD4H928-F1
#
_entry.id   AF-A0AAD4H928-F1
#
_cell.length_a   1.000
_cell.length_b   1.000
_cell.length_c   1.000
_cell.angle_alpha   90.00
_cell.angle_beta   90.00
_cell.angle_gamma   90.00
#
_symmetry.space_group_name_H-M   'P 1'
#
loop_
_entity.id
_entity.type
_entity.pdbx_description
1 polymer ?
#
loop_
_entity_poly.entity_id
_entity_poly.type
_entity_poly.pdbx_seq_one_letter_code
_entity_poly.pdbx_strand_id
1 'polypeptide(L)'
;MGGGAEGNSQQHLHQVDVIDTWGIMMESGQRTLSDFLRDGLHLAAEGNNVIFEEIMEYIRQKHPEWDPATMQIHGPQWRDLDLDHPETDLLICANKP
;
A
#
# COMPACT_ATOMS: atom_id res chain seq x y z
N MET A 1 -19.65 50.06 3.43
CA MET A 1 -20.26 48.75 3.71
C MET A 1 -19.81 47.79 2.62
N GLY A 2 -18.73 47.06 2.85
CA GLY A 2 -18.18 46.11 1.87
C GLY A 2 -18.76 44.73 2.12
N GLY A 3 -19.63 44.26 1.23
CA GLY A 3 -20.09 42.87 1.21
C GLY A 3 -19.00 42.00 0.61
N GLY A 4 -18.32 41.22 1.46
CA GLY A 4 -17.43 40.15 1.02
C GLY A 4 -18.29 38.99 0.50
N ALA A 5 -18.11 38.63 -0.77
CA ALA A 5 -18.61 37.38 -1.30
C ALA A 5 -17.82 36.23 -0.64
N GLU A 6 -18.47 35.53 0.30
CA GLU A 6 -17.96 34.29 0.85
C GLU A 6 -17.92 33.23 -0.26
N GLY A 7 -16.73 32.99 -0.80
CA GLY A 7 -16.48 31.89 -1.72
C GLY A 7 -16.74 30.57 -1.01
N ASN A 8 -17.83 29.92 -1.38
CA ASN A 8 -18.21 28.58 -0.95
C ASN A 8 -17.19 27.56 -1.46
N SER A 9 -16.09 27.38 -0.73
CA SER A 9 -15.15 26.29 -0.95
C SER A 9 -15.74 25.05 -0.30
N GLN A 10 -16.50 24.28 -1.08
CA GLN A 10 -16.91 22.94 -0.68
C GLN A 10 -15.65 22.11 -0.40
N GLN A 11 -15.37 21.85 0.87
CA GLN A 11 -14.31 20.94 1.26
C GLN A 11 -14.70 19.54 0.76
N HIS A 12 -13.94 19.03 -0.21
CA HIS A 12 -14.09 17.66 -0.68
C HIS A 12 -13.54 16.73 0.41
N LEU A 13 -14.43 16.08 1.16
CA LEU A 13 -14.02 15.09 2.14
C LEU A 13 -13.59 13.82 1.38
N HIS A 14 -12.29 13.52 1.39
CA HIS A 14 -11.79 12.27 0.85
C HIS A 14 -12.01 11.16 1.86
N GLN A 15 -12.75 10.13 1.46
CA GLN A 15 -12.87 8.90 2.24
C GLN A 15 -11.60 8.07 2.00
N VAL A 16 -10.77 7.95 3.03
CA VAL A 16 -9.55 7.14 3.01
C VAL A 16 -9.59 6.16 4.17
N ASP A 17 -9.11 4.96 3.88
CA ASP A 17 -8.92 3.92 4.87
C ASP A 17 -7.68 4.21 5.72
N VAL A 18 -7.78 3.99 7.03
CA VAL A 18 -6.71 4.28 8.02
C VAL A 18 -6.45 3.05 8.86
N ILE A 19 -5.16 2.75 9.08
CA ILE A 19 -4.68 1.64 9.93
C ILE A 19 -3.90 2.24 11.10
N ASP A 20 -4.30 1.90 12.34
CA ASP A 20 -3.63 2.34 13.56
C ASP A 20 -2.44 1.41 13.91
N THR A 21 -1.29 1.71 13.32
CA THR A 21 -0.04 0.96 13.56
C THR A 21 0.42 0.94 15.02
N TRP A 22 0.08 1.96 15.80
CA TRP A 22 0.42 2.00 17.22
C TRP A 22 -0.41 0.99 18.02
N GLY A 23 -1.73 1.01 17.81
CA GLY A 23 -2.65 0.07 18.43
C GLY A 23 -2.24 -1.38 18.19
N ILE A 24 -1.90 -1.71 16.94
CA ILE A 24 -1.47 -3.05 16.54
C ILE A 24 -0.19 -3.49 17.27
N MET A 25 0.83 -2.62 17.33
CA MET A 25 2.09 -2.98 17.99
C MET A 25 1.93 -3.14 19.51
N MET A 26 1.05 -2.34 20.14
CA MET A 26 0.93 -2.26 21.59
C MET A 26 -0.23 -3.07 22.18
N GLU A 27 -0.98 -3.81 21.35
CA GLU A 27 -2.23 -4.49 21.73
C GLU A 27 -2.06 -5.51 22.87
N SER A 28 -0.92 -6.22 22.88
CA SER A 28 -0.53 -7.12 23.97
C SER A 28 0.47 -6.41 24.88
N GLY A 29 0.06 -5.99 26.08
CA GLY A 29 0.92 -5.33 27.08
C GLY A 29 2.13 -6.12 27.58
N GLN A 30 2.44 -7.26 26.97
CA GLN A 30 3.64 -8.08 27.20
C GLN A 30 4.82 -7.66 26.33
N ARG A 31 4.59 -6.91 25.24
CA ARG A 31 5.63 -6.43 24.33
C ARG A 31 6.01 -4.98 24.62
N THR A 32 7.26 -4.66 24.36
CA THR A 32 7.85 -3.33 24.55
C THR A 32 8.13 -2.69 23.21
N LEU A 33 8.19 -1.36 23.18
CA LEU A 33 8.49 -0.63 21.94
C LEU A 33 9.86 -1.02 21.34
N SER A 34 10.82 -1.41 22.18
CA SER A 34 12.13 -1.92 21.74
C SER A 34 12.07 -3.23 20.97
N ASP A 35 10.98 -4.00 21.09
CA ASP A 35 10.82 -5.23 20.30
C ASP A 35 10.51 -4.90 18.84
N PHE A 36 9.87 -3.74 18.58
CA PHE A 36 9.42 -3.33 17.26
C PHE A 36 10.31 -2.29 16.59
N LEU A 37 11.15 -1.57 17.34
CA LEU A 37 12.00 -0.49 16.81
C LEU A 37 13.48 -0.82 16.93
N ARG A 38 14.24 -0.57 15.87
CA ARG A 38 15.68 -0.85 15.79
C ARG A 38 16.51 0.16 16.60
N ASP A 39 16.16 1.44 16.50
CA ASP A 39 16.92 2.56 17.08
C ASP A 39 16.02 3.52 17.87
N GLY A 40 14.82 3.07 18.22
CA GLY A 40 13.80 3.88 18.88
C GLY A 40 12.92 4.69 17.91
N LEU A 41 13.13 4.60 16.59
CA LEU A 41 12.26 5.20 15.58
C LEU A 41 11.98 4.27 14.39
N HIS A 42 13.02 3.73 13.75
CA HIS A 42 12.85 2.86 12.59
C HIS A 42 12.36 1.49 13.01
N LEU A 43 11.42 0.91 12.26
CA LEU A 43 10.93 -0.44 12.50
C LEU A 43 12.09 -1.46 12.41
N ALA A 44 12.18 -2.30 13.43
CA ALA A 44 12.93 -3.55 13.40
C ALA A 44 12.20 -4.58 12.52
N ALA A 45 12.78 -5.78 12.37
CA ALA A 45 12.17 -6.85 11.59
C ALA A 45 10.76 -7.20 12.09
N GLU A 46 10.59 -7.32 13.42
CA GLU A 46 9.30 -7.62 14.03
C GLU A 46 8.25 -6.52 13.79
N GLY A 47 8.64 -5.25 13.92
CA GLY A 47 7.75 -4.12 13.65
C GLY A 47 7.27 -4.07 12.19
N ASN A 48 8.18 -4.34 11.23
CA ASN A 48 7.80 -4.44 9.83
C ASN A 48 6.86 -5.61 9.57
N ASN A 49 7.13 -6.79 10.15
CA ASN A 49 6.30 -7.98 9.95
C ASN A 49 4.86 -7.75 10.44
N VAL A 50 4.70 -7.22 11.65
CA VAL A 50 3.38 -6.96 12.23
C VAL A 50 2.57 -5.97 11.39
N ILE A 51 3.19 -4.88 10.95
CA ILE A 51 2.52 -3.88 10.10
C ILE A 51 2.21 -4.46 8.72
N PHE A 52 3.12 -5.26 8.15
CA PHE A 52 2.89 -5.93 6.87
C PHE A 52 1.67 -6.85 6.92
N GLU A 53 1.58 -7.73 7.91
CA GLU A 53 0.47 -8.67 8.02
C GLU A 53 -0.87 -7.95 8.14
N GLU A 54 -0.95 -6.88 8.94
CA GLU A 54 -2.17 -6.09 9.04
C GLU A 54 -2.54 -5.42 7.71
N ILE A 55 -1.59 -4.75 7.04
CA ILE A 55 -1.84 -4.10 5.75
C ILE A 55 -2.35 -5.13 4.74
N MET A 56 -1.73 -6.31 4.72
CA MET A 56 -2.11 -7.39 3.83
C MET A 56 -3.50 -7.95 4.15
N GLU A 57 -3.84 -8.10 5.43
CA GLU A 57 -5.19 -8.48 5.84
C GLU A 57 -6.23 -7.44 5.42
N TYR A 58 -5.91 -6.16 5.62
CA TYR A 58 -6.76 -5.06 5.23
C TYR A 58 -7.02 -5.00 3.73
N ILE A 59 -5.95 -5.15 2.92
CA ILE A 59 -6.05 -5.23 1.46
C ILE A 59 -6.97 -6.39 1.07
N ARG A 60 -6.74 -7.59 1.60
CA ARG A 60 -7.59 -8.77 1.29
C ARG A 60 -9.06 -8.57 1.65
N GLN A 61 -9.36 -7.84 2.73
CA GLN A 61 -10.73 -7.62 3.19
C GLN A 61 -11.45 -6.49 2.46
N LYS A 62 -10.76 -5.37 2.19
CA LYS A 62 -11.37 -4.14 1.68
C LYS A 62 -11.08 -3.83 0.22
N HIS A 63 -9.91 -4.25 -0.28
CA HIS A 63 -9.42 -3.99 -1.63
C HIS A 63 -8.87 -5.28 -2.26
N PRO A 64 -9.68 -6.36 -2.36
CA PRO A 64 -9.21 -7.66 -2.81
C PRO A 64 -8.59 -7.64 -4.22
N GLU A 65 -8.96 -6.67 -5.06
CA GLU A 65 -8.35 -6.42 -6.38
C GLU A 65 -6.86 -6.02 -6.31
N TRP A 66 -6.39 -5.58 -5.15
CA TRP A 66 -4.99 -5.22 -4.88
C TRP A 66 -4.25 -6.31 -4.11
N ASP A 67 -4.86 -7.48 -3.86
CA ASP A 67 -4.15 -8.61 -3.27
C ASP A 67 -3.06 -9.10 -4.24
N PRO A 68 -1.77 -9.01 -3.89
CA PRO A 68 -0.67 -9.45 -4.73
C PRO A 68 -0.77 -10.92 -5.15
N ALA A 69 -1.48 -11.77 -4.39
CA ALA A 69 -1.70 -13.17 -4.75
C ALA A 69 -2.64 -13.35 -5.96
N THR A 70 -3.48 -12.37 -6.24
CA THR A 70 -4.47 -12.42 -7.33
C THR A 70 -4.26 -11.36 -8.41
N MET A 71 -3.43 -10.34 -8.12
CA MET A 71 -3.08 -9.30 -9.08
C MET A 71 -2.47 -9.88 -10.37
N GLN A 72 -2.87 -9.31 -11.50
CA GLN A 72 -2.31 -9.67 -12.80
C GLN A 72 -0.84 -9.25 -12.86
N ILE A 73 0.04 -10.21 -13.15
CA ILE A 73 1.45 -9.92 -13.46
C ILE A 73 1.50 -9.05 -14.72
N HIS A 74 2.22 -7.93 -14.63
CA HIS A 74 2.47 -7.07 -15.77
C HIS A 74 3.59 -7.68 -16.63
N GLY A 75 3.27 -7.93 -17.89
CA GLY A 75 4.19 -8.53 -18.85
C GLY A 75 4.22 -10.07 -18.78
N PRO A 76 4.82 -10.71 -19.79
CA PRO A 76 4.97 -12.15 -19.84
C PRO A 76 6.01 -12.67 -18.83
N GLN A 77 5.96 -13.97 -18.53
CA GLN A 77 7.05 -14.62 -17.80
C GLN A 77 8.31 -14.61 -18.68
N TRP A 78 9.49 -14.47 -18.07
CA TRP A 78 10.78 -14.49 -18.78
C TRP A 78 10.97 -15.70 -19.72
N ARG A 79 10.35 -16.85 -19.42
CA ARG A 79 10.44 -18.06 -20.24
C ARG A 79 9.60 -18.00 -21.50
N ASP A 80 8.54 -17.19 -21.46
CA ASP A 80 7.56 -17.06 -22.53
C ASP A 80 7.92 -15.88 -23.46
N LEU A 81 9.10 -15.28 -23.28
CA LEU A 81 9.60 -14.21 -24.13
C LEU A 81 9.94 -14.75 -25.52
N ASP A 82 9.45 -14.09 -26.56
CA ASP A 82 9.95 -14.22 -27.91
C ASP A 82 11.35 -13.57 -27.98
N LEU A 83 12.39 -14.41 -27.90
CA LEU A 83 13.77 -13.97 -27.97
C LEU A 83 14.19 -13.52 -29.38
N ASP A 84 13.43 -13.90 -30.41
CA ASP A 84 13.69 -13.48 -31.79
C ASP A 84 13.10 -12.08 -32.05
N HIS A 85 12.01 -11.71 -31.36
CA HIS A 85 11.35 -10.40 -31.45
C HIS A 85 11.05 -9.80 -30.06
N PRO A 86 12.09 -9.53 -29.23
CA PRO A 86 11.92 -9.13 -27.83
C PRO A 86 11.17 -7.80 -27.67
N GLU A 87 11.16 -6.93 -28.68
CA GLU A 87 10.40 -5.69 -28.70
C GLU A 87 8.88 -5.91 -28.57
N THR A 88 8.36 -7.04 -29.04
CA THR A 88 6.91 -7.33 -28.95
C THR A 88 6.47 -7.57 -27.52
N ASP A 89 7.29 -8.25 -26.72
CA ASP A 89 7.01 -8.56 -25.32
C ASP A 89 7.45 -7.47 -24.35
N LEU A 90 8.53 -6.75 -24.67
CA LEU A 90 9.05 -5.67 -23.83
C LEU A 90 8.20 -4.39 -23.91
N LEU A 91 7.43 -4.20 -25.00
CA LEU A 91 6.54 -3.04 -25.17
C LEU A 91 5.16 -3.20 -24.50
N ILE A 92 4.77 -4.42 -24.08
CA ILE A 92 3.51 -4.67 -23.35
C ILE A 92 3.48 -3.90 -22.01
N CYS A 93 4.63 -3.65 -21.39
CA CYS A 93 4.72 -2.84 -20.17
C CYS A 93 4.57 -1.33 -20.42
N ALA A 94 4.78 -0.85 -21.64
CA ALA A 94 4.72 0.57 -22.00
C ALA A 94 3.32 1.02 -22.48
N ASN A 95 2.46 0.09 -22.89
CA ASN A 95 1.13 0.37 -23.40
C ASN A 95 0.07 -0.46 -22.65
N LYS A 96 -0.38 0.04 -21.49
CA LYS A 96 -1.78 -0.18 -21.06
C LYS A 96 -2.58 1.09 -21.40
N PRO A 97 -3.85 0.99 -21.83
CA PRO A 97 -4.73 2.15 -21.95
C PRO A 97 -4.89 2.89 -20.61
#